data_AF-A0A8R1DNZ2-F1
#
_entry.id   AF-A0A8R1DNZ2-F1
#
_cell.length_a   1.000
_cell.length_b   1.000
_cell.length_c   1.000
_cell.angle_alpha   90.00
_cell.angle_beta   90.00
_cell.angle_gamma   90.00
#
_symmetry.space_group_name_H-M   'P 1'
#
loop_
_entity.id
_entity.type
_entity.pdbx_description
1 polymer ?
#
loop_
_entity_poly.entity_id
_entity_poly.type
_entity_poly.pdbx_seq_one_letter_code
_entity_poly.pdbx_strand_id
1 'polypeptide(L)'
;MSELMKGVMLLKQDLSEVPAEEALKGKRFYHHLKKAGKPIEVVFFSRDRSKADLEENFTEKHGDWLCVKYGDDIMTKYQSKFEIKTIPVLRVINPAGKMVVLDGKSEVVEKGKADPLGLFAKWEQLCNK
;
A
#
# COMPACT_ATOMS: atom_id res chain seq x y z
N MET A 1 -2.80 9.06 -9.13
CA MET A 1 -3.20 8.68 -7.77
C MET A 1 -4.73 8.60 -7.75
N SER A 2 -5.32 7.60 -7.08
CA SER A 2 -6.79 7.46 -6.99
C SER A 2 -7.43 8.73 -6.40
N GLU A 3 -8.59 9.18 -6.89
CA GLU A 3 -9.37 10.31 -6.31
C GLU A 3 -9.60 10.14 -4.80
N LEU A 4 -9.62 8.90 -4.32
CA LEU A 4 -9.77 8.62 -2.88
C LEU A 4 -8.59 9.09 -2.03
N MET A 5 -7.38 9.15 -2.58
CA MET A 5 -6.17 9.55 -1.84
C MET A 5 -5.85 11.06 -2.01
N LYS A 6 -6.68 11.78 -2.78
CA LYS A 6 -6.47 13.20 -3.05
C LYS A 6 -6.65 14.01 -1.77
N GLY A 7 -5.66 14.83 -1.44
CA GLY A 7 -5.67 15.64 -0.21
C GLY A 7 -5.43 14.84 1.09
N VAL A 8 -5.07 13.55 0.99
CA VAL A 8 -4.72 12.74 2.15
C VAL A 8 -3.24 12.91 2.46
N MET A 9 -2.94 13.11 3.73
CA MET A 9 -1.57 13.20 4.24
C MET A 9 -1.14 11.82 4.74
N LEU A 10 0.02 11.37 4.29
CA LEU A 10 0.61 10.10 4.68
C LEU A 10 1.80 10.35 5.59
N LEU A 11 2.09 9.37 6.44
CA LEU A 11 3.28 9.35 7.29
C LEU A 11 4.40 8.59 6.58
N LYS A 12 5.60 9.16 6.63
CA LYS A 12 6.87 8.46 6.36
C LYS A 12 7.37 7.77 7.62
N GLN A 13 8.38 6.91 7.50
CA GLN A 13 8.94 6.17 8.63
C GLN A 13 9.50 7.06 9.76
N ASP A 14 9.95 8.27 9.45
CA ASP A 14 10.38 9.27 10.45
C ASP A 14 9.19 10.03 11.08
N LEU A 15 7.96 9.57 10.82
CA LEU A 15 6.69 10.17 11.22
C LEU A 15 6.45 11.57 10.63
N SER A 16 7.28 12.01 9.68
CA SER A 16 7.01 13.23 8.93
C SER A 16 5.83 13.02 7.99
N GLU A 17 5.04 14.08 7.83
CA GLU A 17 3.89 14.07 6.95
C GLU A 17 4.31 14.42 5.52
N VAL A 18 3.64 13.80 4.56
CA VAL A 18 3.84 14.05 3.15
C VAL A 18 2.50 13.91 2.44
N PRO A 19 2.17 14.80 1.50
CA PRO A 19 1.01 14.61 0.64
C PRO A 19 1.09 13.24 -0.02
N ALA A 20 -0.03 12.54 -0.13
CA ALA A 20 -0.05 11.23 -0.78
C ALA A 20 0.54 11.29 -2.20
N GLU A 21 0.47 12.44 -2.87
CA GLU A 21 1.04 12.65 -4.19
C GLU A 21 2.59 12.68 -4.23
N GLU A 22 3.30 12.84 -3.10
CA GLU A 22 4.74 13.19 -3.07
C GLU A 22 5.67 12.14 -2.44
N ALA A 23 5.12 11.02 -2.01
CA ALA A 23 5.78 10.14 -1.07
C ALA A 23 6.29 8.85 -1.76
N LEU A 24 7.59 8.51 -1.66
CA LEU A 24 8.16 7.31 -2.30
C LEU A 24 9.39 6.66 -1.61
N LYS A 25 9.46 5.32 -1.76
CA LYS A 25 10.53 4.28 -1.49
C LYS A 25 10.27 3.55 -0.19
N GLY A 26 10.13 2.20 -0.01
CA GLY A 26 10.60 0.86 -0.51
C GLY A 26 10.17 -0.35 0.46
N LYS A 27 10.43 -1.65 0.15
CA LYS A 27 10.73 -2.88 1.02
C LYS A 27 10.75 -4.19 0.17
N ARG A 28 11.72 -5.11 0.34
CA ARG A 28 12.07 -6.30 -0.53
C ARG A 28 11.32 -6.53 -1.86
N PHE A 29 10.10 -7.07 -1.91
CA PHE A 29 9.37 -7.21 -3.20
C PHE A 29 9.16 -5.83 -3.84
N TYR A 30 8.57 -4.91 -3.06
CA TYR A 30 8.44 -3.51 -3.41
C TYR A 30 9.81 -2.84 -3.68
N HIS A 31 10.87 -3.20 -2.94
CA HIS A 31 12.24 -2.71 -3.19
C HIS A 31 12.78 -3.16 -4.55
N HIS A 32 12.60 -4.43 -4.96
CA HIS A 32 13.00 -4.90 -6.28
C HIS A 32 12.27 -4.13 -7.38
N LEU A 33 10.96 -3.92 -7.21
CA LEU A 33 10.16 -3.14 -8.16
C LEU A 33 10.61 -1.69 -8.25
N LYS A 34 10.91 -1.05 -7.10
CA LYS A 34 11.43 0.32 -7.06
C LYS A 34 12.82 0.43 -7.68
N LYS A 35 13.72 -0.52 -7.40
CA LYS A 35 15.05 -0.57 -8.03
C LYS A 35 14.95 -0.75 -9.54
N ALA A 36 13.95 -1.46 -10.02
CA ALA A 36 13.65 -1.63 -11.44
C ALA A 36 12.83 -0.48 -12.06
N GLY A 37 12.60 0.63 -11.32
CA GLY A 37 11.89 1.81 -11.83
C GLY A 37 10.40 1.60 -12.08
N LYS A 38 9.77 0.59 -11.47
CA LYS A 38 8.35 0.32 -11.67
C LYS A 38 7.45 1.33 -10.94
N PRO A 39 6.35 1.79 -11.55
CA PRO A 39 5.45 2.80 -10.99
C PRO A 39 4.47 2.18 -9.97
N ILE A 40 4.99 1.73 -8.83
CA ILE A 40 4.23 1.14 -7.74
C ILE A 40 4.51 1.89 -6.43
N GLU A 41 3.52 1.90 -5.53
CA GLU A 41 3.64 2.35 -4.14
C GLU A 41 2.85 1.41 -3.23
N VAL A 42 3.26 1.30 -1.96
CA VAL A 42 2.57 0.57 -0.89
C VAL A 42 2.16 1.56 0.19
N VAL A 43 0.85 1.63 0.43
CA VAL A 43 0.27 2.42 1.52
C VAL A 43 -0.27 1.47 2.59
N PHE A 44 0.26 1.60 3.80
CA PHE A 44 -0.14 0.87 4.99
C PHE A 44 -1.33 1.55 5.65
N PHE A 45 -2.37 0.76 5.88
CA PHE A 45 -3.56 1.16 6.63
C PHE A 45 -3.56 0.37 7.93
N SER A 46 -3.24 1.05 9.03
CA SER A 46 -3.21 0.42 10.34
C SER A 46 -4.63 0.16 10.88
N ARG A 47 -4.75 -0.92 11.66
CA ARG A 47 -5.93 -1.25 12.49
C ARG A 47 -5.56 -1.25 13.98
N ASP A 48 -4.41 -0.69 14.31
CA ASP A 48 -3.92 -0.60 15.68
C ASP A 48 -4.87 0.24 16.53
N ARG A 49 -4.90 -0.02 17.84
CA ARG A 49 -5.92 0.55 18.74
C ARG A 49 -5.60 1.97 19.18
N SER A 50 -4.35 2.40 19.07
CA SER A 50 -3.91 3.74 19.41
C SER A 50 -2.93 4.29 18.38
N LYS A 51 -2.74 5.62 18.40
CA LYS A 51 -1.72 6.29 17.61
C LYS A 51 -0.32 5.78 17.94
N ALA A 52 -0.01 5.58 19.22
CA ALA A 52 1.29 5.10 19.67
C ALA A 52 1.59 3.69 19.11
N ASP A 53 0.62 2.78 19.20
CA ASP A 53 0.75 1.43 18.63
C ASP A 53 0.99 1.47 17.12
N LEU A 54 0.29 2.36 16.40
CA LEU A 54 0.50 2.57 14.96
C LEU A 54 1.93 3.04 14.69
N GLU A 55 2.39 4.07 15.39
CA GLU A 55 3.71 4.68 15.17
C GLU A 55 4.84 3.68 15.46
N GLU A 56 4.77 2.96 16.59
CA GLU A 56 5.71 1.89 16.92
C GLU A 56 5.71 0.78 15.86
N ASN A 57 4.54 0.22 15.55
CA ASN A 57 4.40 -0.85 14.58
C ASN A 57 4.91 -0.42 13.20
N PHE A 58 4.54 0.79 12.75
CA PHE A 58 4.91 1.35 11.46
C PHE A 58 6.42 1.59 11.34
N THR A 59 7.02 2.24 12.33
CA THR A 59 8.45 2.57 12.34
C THR A 59 9.34 1.32 12.43
N GLU A 60 8.94 0.32 13.22
CA GLU A 60 9.73 -0.90 13.42
C GLU A 60 9.55 -1.93 12.29
N LYS A 61 8.30 -2.19 11.90
CA LYS A 61 7.96 -3.38 11.10
C LYS A 61 7.74 -3.09 9.65
N HIS A 62 7.49 -1.84 9.27
CA HIS A 62 7.28 -1.49 7.88
C HIS A 62 8.59 -1.03 7.26
N GLY A 63 8.63 -1.10 5.94
CA GLY A 63 9.77 -0.54 5.25
C GLY A 63 9.47 0.91 5.02
N ASP A 64 9.91 1.28 3.86
CA ASP A 64 9.94 2.58 3.26
C ASP A 64 8.47 2.69 2.64
N TRP A 65 7.46 2.24 3.38
CA TRP A 65 6.05 2.32 3.00
C TRP A 65 5.50 3.62 3.53
N LEU A 66 4.38 4.01 2.98
CA LEU A 66 3.62 5.14 3.49
C LEU A 66 2.58 4.63 4.46
N CYS A 67 2.14 5.44 5.43
CA CYS A 67 1.05 5.07 6.30
C CYS A 67 -0.04 6.13 6.32
N VAL A 68 -1.30 5.70 6.31
CA VAL A 68 -2.41 6.61 6.62
C VAL A 68 -2.37 6.98 8.10
N LYS A 69 -2.58 8.26 8.40
CA LYS A 69 -2.63 8.75 9.78
C LYS A 69 -3.65 7.99 10.62
N TYR A 70 -3.34 7.83 11.90
CA TYR A 70 -4.30 7.29 12.86
C TYR A 70 -5.59 8.13 12.87
N GLY A 71 -6.74 7.47 12.78
CA GLY A 71 -8.05 8.11 12.87
C GLY A 71 -8.52 8.83 11.59
N ASP A 72 -7.80 8.71 10.47
CA ASP A 72 -8.26 9.31 9.20
C ASP A 72 -9.50 8.57 8.64
N ASP A 73 -10.54 9.32 8.28
CA ASP A 73 -11.81 8.82 7.76
C ASP A 73 -11.67 8.02 6.46
N ILE A 74 -10.56 8.18 5.73
CA ILE A 74 -10.26 7.40 4.53
C ILE A 74 -10.24 5.90 4.84
N MET A 75 -9.86 5.50 6.06
CA MET A 75 -9.82 4.09 6.45
C MET A 75 -11.21 3.44 6.34
N THR A 76 -12.25 4.12 6.83
CA THR A 76 -13.63 3.63 6.76
C THR A 76 -14.11 3.52 5.32
N LYS A 77 -13.78 4.52 4.48
CA LYS A 77 -14.12 4.51 3.04
C LYS A 77 -13.46 3.34 2.31
N TYR A 78 -12.18 3.08 2.56
CA TYR A 78 -11.44 1.97 1.96
C TYR A 78 -11.94 0.62 2.43
N GLN A 79 -12.19 0.46 3.73
CA GLN A 79 -12.69 -0.78 4.30
C GLN A 79 -14.03 -1.18 3.68
N SER A 80 -14.95 -0.22 3.52
CA SER A 80 -16.23 -0.44 2.84
C SER A 80 -16.03 -0.73 1.35
N LYS A 81 -15.30 0.12 0.62
CA LYS A 81 -15.13 0.00 -0.84
C LYS A 81 -14.46 -1.31 -1.27
N PHE A 82 -13.52 -1.83 -0.48
CA PHE A 82 -12.75 -3.03 -0.82
C PHE A 82 -13.14 -4.26 0.02
N GLU A 83 -14.29 -4.17 0.70
CA GLU A 83 -14.91 -5.25 1.47
C GLU A 83 -13.94 -5.95 2.43
N ILE A 84 -13.15 -5.17 3.18
CA ILE A 84 -12.11 -5.71 4.06
C ILE A 84 -12.75 -6.18 5.37
N LYS A 85 -12.92 -7.50 5.49
CA LYS A 85 -13.53 -8.17 6.67
C LYS A 85 -12.51 -8.62 7.72
N THR A 86 -11.33 -9.03 7.30
CA THR A 86 -10.26 -9.57 8.16
C THR A 86 -8.91 -8.98 7.77
N ILE A 87 -7.94 -9.04 8.68
CA ILE A 87 -6.55 -8.62 8.47
C ILE A 87 -5.59 -9.78 8.77
N PRO A 88 -4.40 -9.85 8.15
CA PRO A 88 -3.85 -8.90 7.17
C PRO A 88 -4.39 -9.12 5.74
N VAL A 89 -4.57 -8.02 5.00
CA VAL A 89 -5.03 -7.99 3.61
C VAL A 89 -4.12 -7.08 2.78
N LEU A 90 -3.87 -7.47 1.52
CA LEU A 90 -3.22 -6.63 0.51
C LEU A 90 -4.08 -6.61 -0.75
N ARG A 91 -4.55 -5.42 -1.13
CA ARG A 91 -5.27 -5.16 -2.38
C ARG A 91 -4.35 -4.45 -3.36
N VAL A 92 -4.46 -4.78 -4.64
CA VAL A 92 -3.81 -4.00 -5.70
C VAL A 92 -4.87 -3.17 -6.39
N ILE A 93 -4.63 -1.87 -6.43
CA ILE A 93 -5.56 -0.86 -6.95
C ILE A 93 -4.85 -0.11 -8.07
N ASN A 94 -5.52 0.07 -9.20
CA ASN A 94 -4.96 0.81 -10.33
C ASN A 94 -5.06 2.34 -10.10
N PRO A 95 -4.42 3.18 -10.95
CA PRO A 95 -4.48 4.64 -10.79
C PRO A 95 -5.89 5.24 -10.83
N ALA A 96 -6.85 4.58 -11.48
CA ALA A 96 -8.26 4.98 -11.51
C ALA A 96 -9.04 4.60 -10.23
N GLY A 97 -8.39 3.98 -9.25
CA GLY A 97 -9.01 3.59 -7.99
C GLY A 97 -9.86 2.32 -8.07
N LYS A 98 -9.70 1.50 -9.13
CA LYS A 98 -10.33 0.19 -9.30
C LYS A 98 -9.43 -0.89 -8.72
N MET A 99 -10.00 -1.80 -7.93
CA MET A 99 -9.28 -2.98 -7.46
C MET A 99 -9.05 -3.94 -8.63
N VAL A 100 -7.79 -4.29 -8.88
CA VAL A 100 -7.38 -5.19 -9.96
C VAL A 100 -6.90 -6.54 -9.45
N VAL A 101 -6.47 -6.61 -8.18
CA VAL A 101 -6.14 -7.87 -7.50
C VAL A 101 -6.75 -7.87 -6.11
N LEU A 102 -7.57 -8.90 -5.85
CA LEU A 102 -8.21 -9.10 -4.55
C LEU A 102 -7.23 -9.65 -3.52
N ASP A 103 -6.52 -10.74 -3.82
CA ASP A 103 -5.61 -11.39 -2.88
C ASP A 103 -4.13 -11.18 -3.27
N GLY A 104 -3.68 -9.94 -3.20
CA GLY A 104 -2.29 -9.61 -3.51
C GLY A 104 -1.32 -10.16 -2.46
N LYS A 105 -1.79 -10.48 -1.24
CA LYS A 105 -0.96 -11.06 -0.18
C LYS A 105 -0.47 -12.44 -0.62
N SER A 106 -1.39 -13.32 -1.02
CA SER A 106 -1.04 -14.67 -1.45
C SER A 106 -0.17 -14.63 -2.71
N GLU A 107 -0.46 -13.76 -3.69
CA GLU A 107 0.38 -13.64 -4.88
C GLU A 107 1.82 -13.18 -4.57
N VAL A 108 2.01 -12.23 -3.65
CA VAL A 108 3.36 -11.80 -3.24
C VAL A 108 4.11 -12.92 -2.50
N VAL A 109 3.43 -13.68 -1.64
CA VAL A 109 4.04 -14.78 -0.89
C VAL A 109 4.45 -15.92 -1.82
N GLU A 110 3.56 -16.33 -2.73
CA GLU A 110 3.77 -17.48 -3.61
C GLU A 110 4.72 -17.17 -4.77
N LYS A 111 4.59 -15.99 -5.38
CA LYS A 111 5.24 -15.66 -6.65
C LYS A 111 6.21 -14.49 -6.55
N GLY A 112 5.91 -13.51 -5.70
CA GLY A 112 6.71 -12.29 -5.57
C GLY A 112 8.14 -12.51 -5.08
N LYS A 113 8.42 -13.61 -4.36
CA LYS A 113 9.79 -13.97 -3.95
C LYS A 113 10.63 -14.51 -5.11
N ALA A 114 10.03 -15.34 -5.98
CA ALA A 114 10.74 -16.00 -7.08
C ALA A 114 10.85 -15.10 -8.31
N ASP A 115 9.75 -14.41 -8.67
CA ASP A 115 9.68 -13.56 -9.85
C ASP A 115 8.91 -12.26 -9.55
N PRO A 116 9.56 -11.29 -8.88
CA PRO A 116 8.91 -10.04 -8.52
C PRO A 116 8.46 -9.24 -9.75
N LEU A 117 9.27 -9.22 -10.82
CA LEU A 117 9.02 -8.42 -12.01
C LEU A 117 7.92 -9.02 -12.89
N GLY A 118 7.89 -10.33 -13.06
CA GLY A 118 6.81 -11.00 -13.79
C GLY A 118 5.48 -10.90 -13.06
N LEU A 119 5.47 -11.00 -11.72
CA LEU A 119 4.26 -10.74 -10.94
C LEU A 119 3.76 -9.30 -11.15
N PHE A 120 4.64 -8.31 -11.10
CA PHE A 120 4.25 -6.92 -11.37
C PHE A 120 3.74 -6.74 -12.80
N ALA A 121 4.38 -7.33 -13.80
CA ALA A 121 3.93 -7.25 -15.20
C ALA A 121 2.51 -7.82 -15.37
N LYS A 122 2.17 -8.91 -14.66
CA LYS A 122 0.81 -9.43 -14.60
C LYS A 122 -0.17 -8.40 -14.02
N TRP A 123 0.19 -7.75 -12.92
CA TRP A 123 -0.65 -6.69 -12.33
C TRP A 123 -0.84 -5.50 -13.26
N GLU A 124 0.22 -5.09 -13.94
CA GLU A 124 0.20 -4.00 -14.91
C GLU A 124 -0.74 -4.29 -16.09
N GLN A 125 -0.75 -5.54 -16.59
CA GLN A 125 -1.72 -5.96 -17.61
C GLN A 125 -3.17 -5.91 -17.12
N LEU A 126 -3.43 -6.20 -15.84
CA LEU A 126 -4.77 -6.11 -15.26
C LEU A 126 -5.23 -4.65 -15.10
N CYS A 127 -4.30 -3.71 -14.92
CA CYS A 127 -4.62 -2.28 -14.87
C CYS A 127 -5.14 -1.71 -16.20
N ASN A 128 -4.75 -2.32 -17.32
CA ASN A 128 -5.10 -1.88 -18.68
C ASN A 128 -6.38 -2.55 -19.22
N LYS A 129 -7.11 -3.30 -18.39
CA LYS A 129 -8.40 -3.95 -18.71
C LYS A 129 -9.58 -3.26 -18.01
#